data_AF-A0A1Q3LY37-F1
#
_entry.id   AF-A0A1Q3LY37-F1
#
_cell.length_a   1.000
_cell.length_b   1.000
_cell.length_c   1.000
_cell.angle_alpha   90.00
_cell.angle_beta   90.00
_cell.angle_gamma   90.00
#
_symmetry.space_group_name_H-M   'P 1'
#
loop_
_entity.id
_entity.type
_entity.pdbx_description
1 polymer ?
#
loop_
_entity_poly.entity_id
_entity_poly.type
_entity_poly.pdbx_seq_one_letter_code
_entity_poly.pdbx_strand_id
1 'polypeptide(L)' 'MVEITFIEFDGSKRKCEASPGLSVMEVAIKNQIRGIDADCGGACACATCHVYVADRWLDVAGDRSQMENDMLEFAL' A
#
# COMPACT_ATOMS: atom_id res chain seq x y z
N MET A 1 -10.29 -1.73 15.52
CA MET A 1 -9.53 -0.67 14.84
C MET A 1 -8.07 -1.04 14.93
N VAL A 2 -7.31 -0.92 13.84
CA VAL A 2 -5.89 -1.29 13.77
C VAL A 2 -5.07 -0.06 13.37
N GLU A 3 -3.81 0.01 13.83
CA GLU A 3 -2.89 1.08 13.44
C GLU A 3 -2.02 0.60 12.27
N ILE A 4 -1.95 1.40 11.20
CA ILE A 4 -1.01 1.23 10.09
C ILE A 4 0.01 2.37 10.16
N THR A 5 1.30 2.04 10.07
CA THR A 5 2.37 3.03 9.98
C THR A 5 2.92 3.07 8.56
N PHE A 6 2.77 4.21 7.90
CA PHE A 6 3.42 4.50 6.63
C PHE A 6 4.77 5.16 6.89
N ILE A 7 5.79 4.72 6.16
CA ILE A 7 7.11 5.35 6.14
C ILE A 7 7.26 5.98 4.76
N GLU A 8 7.32 7.30 4.71
CA GLU A 8 7.46 8.02 3.45
C GLU A 8 8.91 7.98 2.95
N PHE A 9 9.14 8.39 1.71
CA PHE A 9 10.46 8.36 1.06
C PHE A 9 11.53 9.20 1.78
N ASP A 10 11.13 10.21 2.56
CA ASP A 10 12.01 11.04 3.39
C ASP A 10 12.28 10.43 4.78
N GLY A 11 11.75 9.24 5.06
CA GLY A 11 11.85 8.54 6.33
C GLY A 11 10.86 9.01 7.40
N SER A 12 10.03 10.00 7.12
CA SER A 12 8.97 10.43 8.04
C SER A 12 7.94 9.32 8.23
N LYS A 13 7.35 9.28 9.42
CA LYS A 13 6.39 8.23 9.82
C LYS A 13 5.02 8.83 10.03
N ARG A 14 4.02 8.24 9.39
CA ARG A 14 2.61 8.60 9.51
C ARG A 14 1.85 7.42 10.09
N LYS A 15 1.21 7.63 11.24
CA LYS A 15 0.35 6.63 11.87
C LYS A 15 -1.10 6.92 11.50
N CYS A 16 -1.80 5.90 11.03
CA CYS A 16 -3.20 6.00 10.60
C CYS A 16 -4.02 4.89 11.23
N GLU A 17 -5.22 5.25 11.70
CA GLU A 17 -6.20 4.27 12.16
C GLU A 17 -6.97 3.68 10.96
N ALA A 18 -7.18 2.37 10.98
CA ALA A 18 -7.91 1.65 9.97
C ALA A 18 -8.98 0.75 10.59
N SER A 19 -10.11 0.69 9.90
CA SER A 19 -11.16 -0.31 10.17
C SER A 19 -10.83 -1.59 9.40
N PRO A 20 -10.96 -2.78 10.02
CA PRO A 20 -10.84 -4.05 9.30
C PRO A 20 -11.75 -4.08 8.07
N GLY A 21 -11.28 -4.69 6.98
CA GLY A 21 -11.98 -4.76 5.70
C GLY A 21 -11.58 -3.68 4.69
N LEU A 22 -10.84 -2.65 5.11
CA LEU A 22 -10.18 -1.71 4.19
C LEU A 22 -8.84 -2.27 3.73
N SER A 23 -8.48 -2.01 2.48
CA SER A 23 -7.13 -2.20 1.96
C SER A 23 -6.16 -1.14 2.52
N VAL A 24 -4.86 -1.46 2.54
CA VAL A 24 -3.80 -0.51 2.96
C VAL A 24 -3.80 0.74 2.06
N MET A 25 -4.03 0.56 0.76
CA MET A 25 -4.13 1.66 -0.20
C MET A 25 -5.28 2.61 0.15
N GLU A 26 -6.47 2.12 0.45
CA GLU A 26 -7.60 2.99 0.82
C GLU A 26 -7.32 3.81 2.09
N VAL A 27 -6.61 3.21 3.05
CA VAL A 27 -6.17 3.92 4.26
C VAL A 27 -5.16 5.01 3.91
N ALA A 28 -4.22 4.74 3.01
CA ALA A 28 -3.23 5.72 2.55
C ALA A 28 -3.90 6.93 1.87
N ILE A 29 -4.84 6.68 0.94
CA ILE A 29 -5.57 7.73 0.21
C ILE A 29 -6.42 8.58 1.17
N LYS A 30 -7.18 7.95 2.07
CA LYS A 30 -8.01 8.66 3.06
C LYS A 30 -7.19 9.56 4.00
N ASN A 31 -5.92 9.21 4.24
CA ASN A 31 -5.01 9.93 5.13
C ASN A 31 -3.98 10.79 4.37
N GLN A 32 -4.12 10.92 3.05
CA GLN A 32 -3.28 11.71 2.16
C GLN A 32 -1.78 11.38 2.32
N ILE A 33 -1.46 10.08 2.37
CA ILE A 33 -0.07 9.63 2.40
C ILE A 33 0.59 9.96 1.06
N ARG A 34 1.75 10.63 1.11
CA ARG A 34 2.49 11.03 -0.09
C ARG A 34 3.04 9.82 -0.83
N GLY A 35 3.01 9.88 -2.16
CA GLY A 35 3.55 8.83 -3.03
C GLY A 35 2.58 7.66 -3.28
N ILE A 36 1.33 7.76 -2.81
CA ILE A 36 0.26 6.82 -3.14
C ILE A 36 -0.82 7.58 -3.90
N ASP A 37 -0.92 7.35 -5.20
CA ASP A 37 -1.86 8.05 -6.07
C ASP A 37 -3.13 7.21 -6.32
N ALA A 38 -2.97 5.89 -6.44
CA ALA A 38 -4.05 4.93 -6.64
C ALA A 38 -4.96 5.22 -7.85
N ASP A 39 -4.37 5.49 -9.02
CA ASP A 39 -5.09 5.97 -10.20
C ASP A 39 -6.23 5.05 -10.68
N CYS A 40 -6.04 3.73 -10.57
CA CYS A 40 -7.08 2.76 -10.95
C CYS A 40 -8.13 2.52 -9.85
N GLY A 41 -8.03 3.18 -8.70
CA GLY A 41 -8.95 3.01 -7.57
C GLY A 41 -8.92 1.62 -6.92
N GLY A 42 -7.82 0.87 -7.05
CA GLY A 42 -7.68 -0.48 -6.48
C GLY A 42 -8.15 -1.62 -7.40
N ALA A 43 -8.36 -1.35 -8.69
CA ALA A 43 -8.74 -2.36 -9.68
C ALA A 43 -7.58 -3.27 -10.15
N CYS A 44 -6.39 -3.17 -9.54
CA CYS A 44 -5.18 -3.90 -9.97
C CYS A 44 -4.83 -3.68 -11.46
N ALA A 45 -5.02 -2.44 -11.94
CA ALA A 45 -4.81 -2.04 -13.34
C ALA A 45 -3.78 -0.90 -13.49
N CYS A 46 -3.13 -0.52 -12.39
CA CYS A 46 -2.00 0.40 -12.35
C CYS A 46 -1.00 -0.11 -11.29
N ALA A 47 0.10 0.61 -11.09
CA ALA A 47 1.07 0.32 -10.02
C ALA A 47 1.34 1.52 -9.09
N THR A 48 0.51 2.56 -9.12
CA THR A 48 0.72 3.81 -8.35
C THR A 48 0.28 3.74 -6.88
N CYS A 49 0.02 2.53 -6.38
CA CYS A 49 -0.14 2.23 -4.96
C CYS A 49 0.97 1.35 -4.39
N HIS A 50 2.06 1.16 -5.15
CA HIS A 50 3.18 0.31 -4.77
C HIS A 50 3.81 0.75 -3.44
N VAL A 51 4.09 -0.23 -2.58
CA VAL A 51 4.76 -0.04 -1.28
C VAL A 51 5.74 -1.17 -1.00
N TYR A 52 6.70 -0.91 -0.12
CA TYR A 52 7.52 -1.95 0.49
C TYR A 52 6.92 -2.35 1.84
N VAL A 53 6.57 -3.64 1.97
CA VAL A 53 6.10 -4.20 3.23
C VAL A 53 7.31 -4.51 4.11
N ALA A 54 7.29 -4.05 5.36
CA ALA A 54 8.38 -4.33 6.30
C ALA A 54 8.46 -5.84 6.60
N ASP A 55 9.68 -6.39 6.67
CA ASP A 55 9.95 -7.84 6.75
C ASP A 55 9.06 -8.59 7.75
N ARG A 56 8.87 -8.04 8.96
CA ARG A 56 8.05 -8.64 10.02
C ARG A 56 6.56 -8.84 9.67
N TRP A 57 6.09 -8.24 8.58
CA TRP A 57 4.71 -8.29 8.12
C TRP A 57 4.54 -9.05 6.80
N LEU A 58 5.62 -9.53 6.18
CA LEU A 58 5.54 -10.25 4.91
C LEU A 58 4.64 -11.49 5.01
N ASP A 59 4.81 -12.29 6.06
CA ASP A 59 4.00 -13.49 6.29
C ASP A 59 2.50 -13.18 6.48
N VAL A 60 2.18 -11.97 6.98
CA VAL A 60 0.79 -11.53 7.21
C VAL A 60 0.19 -10.90 5.96
N ALA A 61 0.99 -10.16 5.20
CA ALA A 61 0.57 -9.55 3.94
C ALA A 61 0.35 -10.60 2.85
N GLY A 62 1.13 -11.69 2.89
CA GLY A 62 1.10 -12.76 1.92
C GLY A 62 1.85 -12.42 0.64
N ASP A 63 1.89 -13.40 -0.26
CA ASP A 63 2.53 -13.25 -1.56
C ASP A 63 1.66 -12.46 -2.53
N ARG A 64 2.33 -11.69 -3.38
CA ARG A 64 1.71 -10.99 -4.51
C ARG A 64 1.09 -11.99 -5.48
N SER A 65 -0.10 -11.69 -5.98
CA SER A 65 -0.70 -12.49 -7.06
C SER A 65 0.08 -12.34 -8.37
N GLN A 66 -0.13 -13.22 -9.34
CA GLN A 66 0.51 -13.09 -10.66
C GLN A 66 0.13 -11.76 -11.33
N MET A 67 -1.15 -11.40 -11.31
CA MET A 67 -1.63 -10.14 -11.89
C MET A 67 -0.98 -8.91 -11.23
N GLU A 68 -0.81 -8.95 -9.91
CA GLU A 68 -0.12 -7.89 -9.18
C GLU A 68 1.37 -7.82 -9.56
N ASN A 69 2.04 -8.96 -9.69
CA ASN A 69 3.43 -9.02 -10.16
C ASN A 69 3.57 -8.40 -11.55
N ASP A 70 2.68 -8.74 -12.49
CA ASP A 70 2.71 -8.19 -13.84
C ASP A 70 2.62 -6.65 -13.80
N MET A 71 1.76 -6.07 -12.94
CA MET A 71 1.66 -4.61 -12.78
C MET A 71 2.92 -3.99 -12.19
N LEU A 72 3.55 -4.64 -11.20
CA LEU A 72 4.77 -4.15 -10.56
C LEU A 72 5.98 -4.15 -11.50
N GLU A 73 6.02 -5.04 -12.50
CA GLU A 73 7.07 -5.03 -13.53
C GLU A 73 7.05 -3.77 -14.40
N PHE A 74 5.88 -3.15 -14.57
CA PHE A 74 5.75 -1.86 -15.29
C PHE A 74 6.08 -0.63 -14.43
N ALA A 75 6.32 -0.81 -13.13
CA ALA A 75 6.58 0.28 -12.19
C ALA A 75 8.08 0.64 -12.06
N LEU A 76 8.95 0.01 -12.86
CA LEU A 76 10.42 0.17 -12.86
C LEU A 76 10.89 1.40 -13.63
#